data_AF-A0A926EX95-F1
#
_entry.id   AF-A0A926EX95-F1
#
_cell.length_a   1.000
_cell.length_b   1.000
_cell.length_c   1.000
_cell.angle_alpha   90.00
_cell.angle_beta   90.00
_cell.angle_gamma   90.00
#
_symmetry.space_group_name_H-M   'P 1'
#
loop_
_entity.id
_entity.type
_entity.pdbx_description
1 polymer ?
#
loop_
_entity_poly.entity_id
_entity_poly.type
_entity_poly.pdbx_seq_one_letter_code
_entity_poly.pdbx_strand_id
1 'polypeptide(L)'
;MNIEIIIKVVIPILGAIITYILVPLILQKTTKEQRNNIYFWVKIAVGAAEQIYAEKGQGKLKKEYVVDFLTSKGINITIQELDVLIEAAVKELNLIQQNNPPKDALV
;
A
#
# COMPACT_ATOMS: atom_id res chain seq x y z
N MET A 1 16.98 0.65 50.32
CA MET A 1 16.44 1.48 49.23
C MET A 1 14.96 1.68 49.50
N ASN A 2 14.50 2.92 49.66
CA ASN A 2 13.09 3.20 49.99
C ASN A 2 12.19 2.86 48.80
N ILE A 3 11.04 2.26 49.07
CA ILE A 3 10.02 1.90 48.07
C ILE A 3 9.63 3.12 47.20
N GLU A 4 9.62 4.33 47.78
CA GLU A 4 9.40 5.58 47.05
C GLU A 4 10.40 5.81 45.91
N ILE A 5 11.68 5.50 46.14
CA ILE A 5 12.74 5.71 45.14
C ILE A 5 12.57 4.68 44.02
N ILE A 6 12.22 3.44 44.36
CA ILE A 6 11.95 2.39 43.36
C ILE A 6 10.80 2.82 42.46
N ILE A 7 9.69 3.30 43.02
CA ILE A 7 8.52 3.72 42.21
C ILE A 7 8.85 4.93 41.34
N LYS A 8 9.52 5.96 41.90
CA LYS A 8 9.87 7.19 41.17
C LYS A 8 10.89 6.98 40.05
N VAL A 9 11.64 5.89 40.06
CA VAL A 9 12.68 5.61 39.05
C VAL A 9 12.24 4.50 38.08
N VAL A 10 11.72 3.38 38.60
CA VAL A 10 11.40 2.21 37.79
C VAL A 10 10.17 2.43 36.91
N ILE A 11 9.12 3.08 37.43
CA ILE A 11 7.90 3.30 36.64
C ILE A 11 8.14 4.23 35.44
N PRO A 12 8.85 5.38 35.58
CA PRO A 12 9.16 6.21 34.42
C PRO A 12 10.05 5.52 33.40
N ILE A 13 11.00 4.67 33.82
CA ILE A 13 11.84 3.89 32.90
C ILE A 13 10.99 2.90 32.11
N LEU A 14 10.09 2.17 32.77
CA LEU A 14 9.17 1.24 32.08
C LEU A 14 8.21 1.98 31.16
N GLY A 15 7.65 3.11 31.60
CA GLY A 15 6.83 3.99 30.77
C GLY A 15 7.57 4.48 29.53
N ALA A 16 8.83 4.92 29.68
CA ALA A 16 9.68 5.33 28.58
C ALA A 16 9.94 4.18 27.60
N ILE A 17 10.21 2.95 28.07
CA ILE A 17 10.37 1.79 27.20
C ILE A 17 9.09 1.52 26.40
N ILE A 18 7.92 1.54 27.04
CA ILE A 18 6.64 1.33 26.36
C ILE A 18 6.41 2.42 25.30
N THR A 19 6.58 3.68 25.68
CA THR A 19 6.30 4.83 24.80
C THR A 19 7.29 4.96 23.64
N TYR A 20 8.59 4.80 23.89
CA TYR A 20 9.62 5.01 22.87
C TYR A 20 9.95 3.76 22.05
N ILE A 21 9.55 2.56 22.50
CA ILE A 21 9.87 1.31 21.79
C ILE A 21 8.59 0.58 21.37
N LEU A 22 7.70 0.22 22.31
CA LEU A 22 6.56 -0.64 22.00
C LEU A 22 5.50 0.06 21.13
N VAL A 23 5.09 1.28 21.52
CA VAL A 23 4.12 2.08 20.75
C VAL A 23 4.57 2.30 19.29
N PRO A 24 5.79 2.80 19.00
CA PRO A 24 6.22 2.98 17.62
C PRO A 24 6.36 1.66 16.86
N LEU A 25 6.73 0.54 17.51
CA LEU A 25 6.79 -0.75 16.84
C LEU A 25 5.41 -1.24 16.37
N ILE A 26 4.38 -1.10 17.19
CA ILE A 26 3.00 -1.47 16.83
C ILE A 26 2.48 -0.57 15.71
N LEU A 27 2.69 0.75 15.82
CA LEU A 27 2.29 1.72 14.81
C LEU A 27 3.02 1.50 13.47
N GLN A 28 4.30 1.14 13.50
CA GLN A 28 5.06 0.81 12.29
C GLN A 28 4.55 -0.46 11.61
N LYS A 29 4.17 -1.49 12.37
CA LYS A 29 3.60 -2.72 11.82
C LYS A 29 2.26 -2.46 11.13
N THR A 30 1.35 -1.76 11.81
CA THR A 30 0.05 -1.43 11.20
C THR A 30 0.22 -0.52 9.97
N THR A 31 1.12 0.47 10.01
CA THR A 31 1.43 1.32 8.84
C THR A 31 1.96 0.50 7.65
N LYS A 32 2.85 -0.46 7.90
CA LYS A 32 3.38 -1.35 6.84
C LYS A 32 2.28 -2.23 6.25
N GLU A 33 1.44 -2.83 7.09
CA GLU A 33 0.32 -3.66 6.63
C GLU A 33 -0.72 -2.86 5.85
N GLN A 34 -1.04 -1.64 6.30
CA GLN A 34 -1.90 -0.70 5.57
C GLN A 34 -1.34 -0.41 4.17
N ARG A 35 -0.05 -0.06 4.07
CA ARG A 35 0.62 0.18 2.77
C ARG A 35 0.59 -1.04 1.87
N ASN A 36 0.87 -2.23 2.41
CA ASN A 36 0.85 -3.47 1.65
C ASN A 36 -0.56 -3.79 1.13
N ASN A 37 -1.59 -3.61 1.97
CA ASN A 37 -2.98 -3.81 1.56
C ASN A 37 -3.40 -2.83 0.47
N ILE A 38 -3.02 -1.56 0.58
CA ILE A 38 -3.28 -0.55 -0.46
C ILE A 38 -2.64 -0.99 -1.78
N TYR A 39 -1.35 -1.28 -1.77
CA TYR A 39 -0.61 -1.67 -2.97
C TYR A 39 -1.16 -2.95 -3.60
N PHE A 40 -1.58 -3.94 -2.78
CA PHE A 40 -2.26 -5.14 -3.25
C PHE A 40 -3.52 -4.80 -4.06
N TRP A 41 -4.41 -3.98 -3.51
CA TRP A 41 -5.63 -3.59 -4.21
C TRP A 41 -5.36 -2.72 -5.44
N VAL A 42 -4.34 -1.84 -5.41
CA VAL A 42 -3.93 -1.08 -6.60
C VAL A 42 -3.53 -2.01 -7.74
N LYS A 43 -2.72 -3.05 -7.46
CA LYS A 43 -2.31 -4.02 -8.49
C LYS A 43 -3.48 -4.79 -9.08
N ILE A 44 -4.41 -5.23 -8.24
CA ILE A 44 -5.63 -5.92 -8.69
C ILE A 44 -6.48 -4.97 -9.56
N ALA A 45 -6.67 -3.73 -9.12
CA ALA A 45 -7.45 -2.74 -9.84
C ALA A 45 -6.82 -2.40 -11.20
N VAL A 46 -5.51 -2.15 -11.24
CA VAL A 46 -4.78 -1.87 -12.48
C VAL A 46 -4.82 -3.07 -13.43
N GLY A 47 -4.59 -4.29 -12.92
CA GLY A 47 -4.70 -5.50 -13.73
C GLY A 47 -6.10 -5.70 -14.32
N ALA A 48 -7.15 -5.46 -13.54
CA ALA A 48 -8.52 -5.51 -14.02
C ALA A 48 -8.83 -4.40 -15.05
N ALA A 49 -8.37 -3.17 -14.80
CA ALA A 49 -8.56 -2.05 -15.72
C ALA A 49 -7.90 -2.32 -17.09
N GLU A 50 -6.68 -2.87 -17.09
CA GLU A 50 -5.97 -3.24 -18.31
C GLU A 50 -6.66 -4.36 -19.09
N GLN A 51 -7.31 -5.30 -18.41
CA GLN A 51 -8.11 -6.36 -19.06
C GLN A 51 -9.45 -5.86 -19.62
N ILE A 52 -10.14 -4.97 -18.88
CA ILE A 52 -11.44 -4.43 -19.29
C ILE A 52 -11.28 -3.44 -20.46
N TYR A 53 -10.24 -2.62 -20.44
CA TYR A 53 -9.99 -1.55 -21.40
C TYR A 53 -8.77 -1.87 -22.28
N ALA A 54 -8.85 -2.92 -23.11
CA ALA A 54 -7.71 -3.40 -23.89
C ALA A 54 -7.32 -2.46 -25.07
N GLU A 55 -8.17 -1.50 -25.45
CA GLU A 55 -7.93 -0.68 -26.62
C GLU A 55 -7.00 0.52 -26.35
N LYS A 56 -6.30 0.96 -27.39
CA LYS A 56 -5.43 2.14 -27.31
C LYS A 56 -6.27 3.41 -27.07
N GLY A 57 -5.72 4.33 -26.28
CA GLY A 57 -6.36 5.62 -25.98
C GLY A 57 -7.32 5.61 -24.77
N GLN A 58 -7.56 4.44 -24.15
CA GLN A 58 -8.48 4.31 -23.01
C GLN A 58 -7.83 4.58 -21.64
N GLY A 59 -6.65 5.19 -21.59
CA GLY A 59 -5.91 5.42 -20.34
C GLY A 59 -6.70 6.20 -19.28
N LYS A 60 -7.52 7.16 -19.70
CA LYS A 60 -8.39 7.92 -18.79
C LYS A 60 -9.44 7.02 -18.12
N LEU A 61 -10.11 6.16 -18.89
CA LEU A 61 -11.14 5.23 -18.38
C LEU A 61 -10.53 4.19 -17.42
N LYS A 62 -9.33 3.69 -17.75
CA LYS A 62 -8.58 2.80 -16.85
C LYS A 62 -8.32 3.46 -15.50
N LYS A 63 -7.85 4.70 -15.52
CA LYS A 63 -7.53 5.45 -14.31
C LYS A 63 -8.78 5.73 -13.48
N GLU A 64 -9.88 6.17 -14.11
CA GLU A 64 -11.17 6.38 -13.44
C GLU A 64 -11.67 5.09 -12.77
N TYR A 65 -11.64 3.95 -13.48
CA TYR A 65 -12.01 2.65 -12.92
C TYR A 65 -11.17 2.28 -11.69
N VAL A 66 -9.86 2.49 -11.74
CA VAL A 66 -8.97 2.17 -10.61
C VAL A 66 -9.28 3.04 -9.40
N VAL A 67 -9.51 4.34 -9.61
CA VAL A 67 -9.89 5.28 -8.54
C VAL A 67 -11.22 4.89 -7.90
N ASP A 68 -12.23 4.59 -8.71
CA ASP A 68 -13.55 4.20 -8.23
C ASP A 68 -13.50 2.89 -7.44
N PHE A 69 -12.75 1.90 -7.94
CA PHE A 69 -12.55 0.62 -7.27
C PHE A 69 -11.90 0.81 -5.89
N LEU A 70 -10.82 1.59 -5.80
CA LEU A 70 -10.11 1.79 -4.53
C LEU A 70 -10.93 2.61 -3.53
N THR A 71 -11.68 3.59 -4.03
CA THR A 71 -12.65 4.36 -3.23
C THR A 71 -13.73 3.43 -2.66
N SER A 72 -14.25 2.49 -3.46
CA SER A 72 -15.23 1.50 -2.99
C SER A 72 -14.70 0.55 -1.92
N LYS A 73 -13.37 0.38 -1.82
CA LYS A 73 -12.70 -0.39 -0.77
C LYS A 73 -12.40 0.42 0.50
N GLY A 74 -12.82 1.68 0.55
CA GLY A 74 -12.56 2.58 1.68
C GLY A 74 -11.08 3.00 1.79
N ILE A 75 -10.31 2.86 0.71
CA ILE A 75 -8.91 3.29 0.67
C ILE A 75 -8.89 4.80 0.43
N ASN A 76 -8.66 5.55 1.50
CA ASN A 76 -8.65 7.01 1.47
C ASN A 76 -7.18 7.50 1.51
N ILE A 77 -6.57 7.60 0.34
CA ILE A 77 -5.22 8.15 0.14
C ILE A 77 -5.31 9.42 -0.71
N THR A 78 -4.29 10.27 -0.67
CA THR A 78 -4.28 11.47 -1.50
C THR A 78 -4.24 11.08 -2.99
N ILE A 79 -4.86 11.90 -3.86
CA ILE A 79 -4.86 11.68 -5.32
C ILE A 79 -3.41 11.55 -5.85
N GLN A 80 -2.48 12.30 -5.28
CA GLN A 80 -1.07 12.30 -5.66
C GLN A 80 -0.38 10.97 -5.29
N GLU A 81 -0.60 10.47 -4.08
CA GLU A 81 -0.07 9.15 -3.67
C GLU A 81 -0.69 8.02 -4.50
N LEU A 82 -1.99 8.12 -4.77
CA LEU A 82 -2.70 7.16 -5.60
C LEU A 82 -2.11 7.09 -7.01
N ASP A 83 -1.89 8.23 -7.63
CA ASP A 83 -1.29 8.32 -8.97
C ASP A 83 0.09 7.64 -9.01
N VAL A 84 0.95 7.90 -8.03
CA VAL A 84 2.27 7.26 -7.95
C VAL A 84 2.16 5.74 -7.82
N LEU A 85 1.23 5.25 -7.00
CA LEU A 85 1.00 3.81 -6.82
C LEU A 85 0.45 3.16 -8.10
N ILE A 86 -0.46 3.84 -8.80
CA ILE A 86 -1.00 3.38 -10.08
C ILE A 86 0.12 3.28 -11.11
N GLU A 87 0.93 4.33 -11.28
CA GLU A 87 2.04 4.33 -12.24
C GLU A 87 3.07 3.24 -11.94
N ALA A 88 3.37 3.01 -10.66
CA ALA A 88 4.24 1.92 -10.23
C ALA A 88 3.66 0.55 -10.58
N ALA A 89 2.36 0.33 -10.33
CA ALA A 89 1.67 -0.91 -10.64
C ALA A 89 1.55 -1.15 -12.16
N VAL A 90 1.27 -0.12 -12.95
CA VAL A 90 1.25 -0.19 -14.43
C VAL A 90 2.64 -0.56 -14.96
N LYS A 91 3.70 0.10 -14.46
CA LYS A 91 5.08 -0.23 -14.85
C LYS A 91 5.43 -1.67 -14.51
N GLU A 92 5.09 -2.14 -13.31
CA GLU A 92 5.34 -3.52 -12.91
C GLU A 92 4.59 -4.52 -13.81
N LEU A 93 3.32 -4.26 -14.09
CA LEU A 93 2.52 -5.10 -14.99
C LEU A 93 3.14 -5.19 -16.39
N ASN A 94 3.58 -4.06 -16.95
CA ASN A 94 4.24 -4.02 -18.26
C ASN A 94 5.55 -4.82 -18.27
N LEU A 95 6.34 -4.76 -17.19
CA LEU A 95 7.56 -5.57 -17.06
C LEU A 95 7.24 -7.07 -16.98
N ILE A 96 6.17 -7.45 -16.28
CA ILE A 96 5.71 -8.84 -16.21
C ILE A 96 5.27 -9.34 -17.60
N GLN A 97 4.51 -8.54 -18.34
CA GLN A 97 4.08 -8.88 -19.70
C GLN A 97 5.24 -8.98 -20.68
N GLN A 98 6.26 -8.12 -20.56
CA GLN A 98 7.46 -8.18 -21.39
C GLN A 98 8.28 -9.46 -21.13
N ASN A 99 8.41 -9.87 -19.86
CA ASN A 99 9.20 -11.03 -19.45
C ASN A 99 8.45 -12.37 -19.56
N ASN A 100 7.13 -12.32 -19.77
CA ASN A 100 6.29 -13.48 -20.05
C ASN A 100 5.28 -13.11 -21.15
N PRO A 101 5.74 -12.96 -22.41
CA PRO A 101 4.86 -12.58 -23.50
C PRO A 101 3.74 -13.62 -23.64
N PRO A 102 2.52 -13.21 -24.03
CA PRO A 102 1.44 -14.14 -24.32
C PRO A 102 1.96 -15.21 -25.30
N LYS A 103 1.73 -16.50 -24.99
CA LYS A 103 2.24 -17.65 -25.79
C LYS A 103 1.74 -17.64 -27.25
N ASP A 104 0.75 -16.80 -27.51
CA ASP A 104 0.03 -16.55 -28.75
C ASP A 104 0.57 -15.35 -29.56
N ALA A 105 1.53 -14.58 -29.04
CA ALA A 105 2.12 -13.43 -29.74
C ALA A 105 3.25 -13.78 -30.75
N LEU A 106 3.50 -15.07 -31.00
CA LEU A 106 4.51 -15.57 -31.95
C LEU A 106 3.90 -16.26 -33.19
N VAL A 107 2.66 -15.91 -33.58
CA VAL A 107 2.05 -16.39 -34.84
C VAL A 107 2.02 -15.28 -35.87
#